data_AF-G7ESI5-F1
#
_entry.id   AF-G7ESI5-F1
#
_cell.length_a   1.000
_cell.length_b   1.000
_cell.length_c   1.000
_cell.angle_alpha   90.00
_cell.angle_beta   90.00
_cell.angle_gamma   90.00
#
_symmetry.space_group_name_H-M   'P 1'
#
loop_
_entity.id
_entity.type
_entity.pdbx_description
1 polymer ?
#
loop_
_entity_poly.entity_id
_entity_poly.type
_entity_poly.pdbx_seq_one_letter_code
_entity_poly.pdbx_strand_id
1 'polypeptide(L)'
;MSTYQVFSRETLSSFKTLAEQCRYLLSCKITTRKAIFGLDPVLQARVGDFDLPVYCNGDEYQTIQKAVYWLKTQATNYLKAATRSQQGVN
;
A
#
# COMPACT_ATOMS: atom_id res chain seq x y z
N MET A 1 -20.12 -7.86 -3.39
CA MET A 1 -18.88 -8.58 -3.01
C MET A 1 -17.75 -7.97 -3.81
N SER A 2 -16.80 -7.27 -3.18
CA SER A 2 -15.65 -6.72 -3.90
C SER A 2 -14.72 -7.87 -4.28
N THR A 3 -14.68 -8.21 -5.56
CA THR A 3 -13.76 -9.20 -6.11
C THR A 3 -12.36 -8.59 -6.09
N TYR A 4 -11.55 -8.95 -5.11
CA TYR A 4 -10.15 -8.53 -5.07
C TYR A 4 -9.38 -9.22 -6.19
N GLN A 5 -8.46 -8.49 -6.82
CA GLN A 5 -7.53 -9.06 -7.79
C GLN A 5 -6.49 -9.93 -7.08
N VAL A 6 -6.02 -10.96 -7.78
CA VAL A 6 -4.90 -11.80 -7.31
C VAL A 6 -3.62 -10.98 -7.40
N PHE A 7 -2.87 -10.98 -6.31
CA PHE A 7 -1.57 -10.31 -6.25
C PHE A 7 -0.55 -11.04 -7.13
N SER A 8 0.19 -10.27 -7.94
CA SER A 8 1.31 -10.70 -8.76
C SER A 8 2.45 -9.71 -8.59
N ARG A 9 3.60 -10.22 -8.17
CA ARG A 9 4.84 -9.44 -8.03
C ARG A 9 5.31 -8.91 -9.38
N GLU A 10 5.10 -9.67 -10.45
CA GLU A 10 5.42 -9.25 -11.82
C GLU A 10 4.60 -8.02 -12.21
N THR A 11 3.29 -8.06 -11.98
CA THR A 11 2.39 -6.94 -12.25
C THR A 11 2.78 -5.72 -11.43
N LEU A 12 3.07 -5.89 -10.13
CA LEU A 12 3.55 -4.79 -9.29
C LEU A 12 4.83 -4.15 -9.84
N SER A 13 5.80 -4.97 -10.24
CA SER A 13 7.09 -4.51 -10.77
C SER A 13 7.01 -3.87 -12.16
N SER A 14 5.95 -4.19 -12.93
CA SER A 14 5.73 -3.63 -14.27
C SER A 14 5.34 -2.15 -14.25
N PHE A 15 4.80 -1.65 -13.13
CA PHE A 15 4.38 -0.27 -12.99
C PHE A 15 5.57 0.66 -12.77
N LYS A 16 5.66 1.68 -13.63
CA LYS A 16 6.75 2.67 -13.62
C LYS A 16 6.58 3.69 -12.50
N THR A 17 5.36 3.91 -12.03
CA THR A 17 5.08 4.92 -11.00
C THR A 17 4.61 4.30 -9.70
N LEU A 18 5.03 4.90 -8.59
CA LEU A 18 4.57 4.50 -7.25
C LEU A 18 3.05 4.69 -7.09
N ALA A 19 2.44 5.62 -7.82
CA ALA A 19 1.00 5.81 -7.83
C ALA A 19 0.24 4.64 -8.47
N GLU A 20 0.77 4.06 -9.55
CA GLU A 20 0.21 2.85 -10.16
C GLU A 20 0.42 1.63 -9.28
N GLN A 21 1.61 1.47 -8.70
CA GLN A 21 1.88 0.41 -7.71
C GLN A 21 0.90 0.47 -6.54
N CYS A 22 0.67 1.66 -5.96
CA CYS A 22 -0.30 1.82 -4.87
C CYS A 22 -1.73 1.52 -5.30
N ARG A 23 -2.13 1.91 -6.53
CA ARG A 23 -3.47 1.59 -7.07
C ARG A 23 -3.67 0.11 -7.29
N TYR A 24 -2.66 -0.60 -7.76
CA TYR A 24 -2.68 -2.06 -7.91
C TYR A 24 -2.74 -2.77 -6.55
N LEU A 25 -1.97 -2.31 -5.56
CA LEU A 25 -2.05 -2.86 -4.21
C LEU A 25 -3.44 -2.66 -3.58
N LEU A 26 -4.12 -1.55 -3.89
CA LEU A 26 -5.50 -1.28 -3.47
C LEU A 26 -6.56 -2.14 -4.17
N SER A 27 -6.29 -2.66 -5.38
CA SER A 27 -7.19 -3.58 -6.08
C SER A 27 -7.03 -5.03 -5.59
N CYS A 28 -5.91 -5.34 -4.94
CA CYS A 28 -5.62 -6.63 -4.35
C CYS A 28 -6.18 -6.78 -2.93
N LYS A 29 -6.28 -8.02 -2.44
CA LYS A 29 -6.72 -8.28 -1.07
C LYS A 29 -5.61 -7.90 -0.08
N ILE A 30 -5.88 -6.90 0.75
CA ILE A 30 -5.02 -6.54 1.88
C ILE A 30 -5.37 -7.46 3.06
N THR A 31 -4.34 -8.06 3.65
CA THR A 31 -4.43 -8.94 4.83
C THR A 31 -3.43 -8.47 5.87
N THR A 32 -3.36 -9.17 7.00
CA THR A 32 -2.37 -8.87 8.04
C THR A 32 -1.48 -10.07 8.31
N ARG A 33 -0.32 -9.80 8.88
CA ARG A 33 0.56 -10.80 9.48
C ARG A 33 1.02 -10.30 10.84
N LYS A 34 1.38 -11.24 11.72
CA LYS A 34 2.11 -10.90 12.94
C LYS A 34 3.53 -10.46 12.56
N ALA A 35 3.96 -9.36 13.15
CA ALA A 35 5.30 -8.79 13.04
C ALA A 35 5.77 -8.38 14.44
N ILE A 36 7.06 -8.09 14.57
CA ILE A 36 7.65 -7.56 15.80
C ILE A 36 8.19 -6.17 15.42
N PHE A 37 7.73 -5.14 16.13
CA PHE A 37 8.24 -3.79 15.96
C PHE A 37 8.90 -3.35 17.27
N GLY A 38 10.23 -3.33 17.29
CA GLY A 38 10.99 -3.20 18.54
C GLY A 38 10.91 -4.48 19.37
N LEU A 39 10.24 -4.41 20.52
CA LEU A 39 10.03 -5.55 21.43
C LEU A 39 8.56 -6.02 21.48
N ASP A 40 7.65 -5.31 20.82
CA ASP A 40 6.21 -5.57 20.92
C ASP A 40 5.69 -6.36 19.70
N PRO A 41 4.78 -7.34 19.92
CA PRO A 41 4.08 -8.00 18.84
C PRO A 41 3.03 -7.06 18.24
N VAL A 42 3.12 -6.83 16.93
CA VAL A 42 2.24 -5.92 16.18
C VAL A 42 1.64 -6.63 14.97
N LEU A 43 0.60 -6.06 14.39
CA LEU A 43 0.12 -6.47 13.08
C LEU A 43 0.74 -5.60 12.00
N GLN A 44 1.27 -6.25 10.97
CA GLN A 44 1.74 -5.60 9.76
C GLN A 44 0.80 -5.93 8.61
N ALA A 45 0.44 -4.92 7.82
CA ALA A 45 -0.37 -5.12 6.63
C ALA A 45 0.45 -5.75 5.50
N ARG A 46 -0.17 -6.64 4.72
CA ARG A 46 0.45 -7.31 3.57
C ARG A 46 -0.55 -7.50 2.44
N VAL A 47 -0.04 -7.58 1.21
CA VAL A 47 -0.79 -7.89 0.00
C VAL A 47 -0.11 -9.07 -0.68
N GLY A 48 -0.74 -10.24 -0.68
CA GLY A 48 -0.07 -11.47 -1.15
C GLY A 48 1.20 -11.74 -0.33
N ASP A 49 2.36 -11.74 -0.97
CA ASP A 49 3.72 -11.86 -0.40
C ASP A 49 4.45 -10.51 -0.26
N PHE A 50 3.76 -9.39 -0.48
CA PHE A 50 4.31 -8.04 -0.33
C PHE A 50 3.94 -7.41 1.01
N ASP A 51 4.93 -7.15 1.84
CA ASP A 51 4.76 -6.52 3.15
C ASP A 51 4.69 -5.00 3.02
N LEU A 52 3.62 -4.40 3.54
CA LEU A 52 3.47 -2.95 3.58
C LEU A 52 4.20 -2.38 4.80
N PRO A 53 4.75 -1.15 4.73
CA PRO A 53 5.38 -0.48 5.85
C PRO A 53 4.32 0.14 6.80
N VAL A 54 3.26 -0.63 7.09
CA VAL A 54 2.13 -0.20 7.92
C VAL A 54 1.98 -1.20 9.05
N TYR A 55 2.27 -0.72 10.26
CA TYR A 55 2.22 -1.48 11.49
C TYR A 55 1.13 -0.91 12.41
N CYS A 56 0.46 -1.78 13.15
CA CYS A 56 -0.57 -1.39 14.10
C CYS A 56 -0.62 -2.34 15.30
N ASN A 57 -0.69 -1.77 16.50
CA ASN A 57 -0.91 -2.50 17.76
C ASN A 57 -2.39 -2.84 18.00
N GLY A 58 -3.24 -2.61 16.99
CA GLY A 58 -4.67 -2.83 17.05
C GLY A 58 -5.07 -4.19 16.48
N ASP A 59 -6.34 -4.33 16.12
CA ASP A 59 -6.84 -5.52 15.43
C ASP A 59 -6.53 -5.50 13.91
N GLU A 60 -6.89 -6.59 13.23
CA GLU A 60 -6.68 -6.75 11.80
C GLU A 60 -7.43 -5.70 10.97
N TYR A 61 -8.66 -5.36 11.39
CA TYR A 61 -9.49 -4.39 10.68
C TYR A 61 -8.86 -2.99 10.71
N GLN A 62 -8.40 -2.55 11.87
CA GLN A 62 -7.68 -1.28 12.04
C GLN A 62 -6.40 -1.25 11.22
N THR A 63 -5.66 -2.37 11.19
CA THR A 63 -4.43 -2.51 10.41
C THR A 63 -4.70 -2.39 8.91
N ILE A 64 -5.75 -3.06 8.42
CA ILE A 64 -6.18 -2.99 7.02
C ILE A 64 -6.65 -1.58 6.66
N GLN A 65 -7.44 -0.92 7.52
CA GLN A 65 -7.90 0.46 7.29
C GLN A 65 -6.72 1.43 7.20
N LYS A 66 -5.74 1.32 8.09
CA LYS A 66 -4.50 2.09 8.03
C LYS A 66 -3.73 1.84 6.75
N ALA A 67 -3.67 0.59 6.30
CA ALA A 67 -2.99 0.23 5.05
C ALA A 67 -3.69 0.83 3.82
N VAL A 68 -5.01 0.75 3.76
CA VAL A 68 -5.82 1.38 2.70
C VAL A 68 -5.59 2.88 2.69
N TYR A 69 -5.64 3.53 3.85
CA TYR A 69 -5.42 4.98 3.96
C TYR A 69 -4.00 5.38 3.53
N TRP A 70 -2.99 4.62 3.97
CA TRP A 70 -1.60 4.83 3.59
C TRP A 70 -1.42 4.71 2.08
N LEU A 71 -1.92 3.63 1.46
CA LEU A 71 -1.83 3.43 0.00
C LEU A 71 -2.52 4.55 -0.79
N LYS A 72 -3.71 5.01 -0.36
CA LYS A 72 -4.41 6.15 -0.98
C LYS A 72 -3.61 7.44 -0.86
N THR A 73 -3.02 7.68 0.31
CA THR A 73 -2.17 8.85 0.58
C THR A 73 -0.92 8.83 -0.29
N GLN A 74 -0.22 7.70 -0.37
CA GLN A 74 0.94 7.55 -1.24
C GLN A 74 0.55 7.77 -2.71
N ALA A 75 -0.50 7.11 -3.20
CA ALA A 75 -0.96 7.29 -4.58
C ALA A 75 -1.23 8.77 -4.90
N THR A 76 -1.89 9.48 -3.99
CA THR A 76 -2.22 10.91 -4.15
C THR A 76 -0.97 11.80 -4.10
N ASN A 77 -0.06 11.55 -3.17
CA ASN A 77 1.17 12.33 -3.02
C ASN A 77 2.08 12.16 -4.24
N TYR A 78 2.22 10.96 -4.79
CA TYR A 78 3.01 10.71 -5.99
C TYR A 78 2.35 11.28 -7.25
N LEU A 79 1.02 11.28 -7.34
CA LEU A 79 0.32 11.98 -8.42
C LEU A 79 0.59 13.50 -8.39
N LYS A 80 0.57 14.11 -7.20
CA LYS A 80 0.87 15.53 -7.00
C LYS A 80 2.35 15.86 -7.27
N ALA A 81 3.27 14.96 -6.91
CA ALA A 81 4.70 15.13 -7.20
C ALA A 81 5.00 15.03 -8.71
N ALA A 82 4.34 14.11 -9.41
CA ALA A 82 4.46 13.99 -10.87
C ALA A 82 3.91 15.22 -11.60
N THR A 83 2.78 15.79 -11.15
CA THR A 83 2.20 17.01 -11.75
C THR A 83 3.02 18.27 -11.43
N ARG A 84 3.57 18.40 -10.22
CA ARG A 84 4.46 19.53 -9.87
C ARG A 84 5.76 19.54 -10.68
N SER A 85 6.29 18.37 -11.02
CA SER A 85 7.50 18.26 -11.85
C SER A 85 7.30 18.73 -13.30
N GLN A 86 6.05 18.92 -13.74
CA GLN A 86 5.72 19.41 -15.09
C GLN A 86 5.37 20.92 -15.14
N GLN A 87 5.26 21.60 -14.00
CA GLN A 87 4.92 23.04 -13.94
C GLN A 87 6.13 23.96 -13.69
N GLY A 88 7.36 23.43 -13.75
CA GLY A 88 8.60 24.17 -13.48
C GLY A 88 9.41 24.51 -14.74
N VAL A 89 8.75 24.89 -15.84
CA VAL A 89 9.39 25.55 -16.99
C VAL A 89 8.43 26.58 -17.57
N ASN A 90 8.53 27.82 -17.10
CA ASN A 90 8.15 29.01 -17.85
C ASN A 90 9.02 30.17 -17.39
#